data_AF-A0A7C4CDC5-F1
#
_entry.id   AF-A0A7C4CDC5-F1
#
_cell.length_a   1.000
_cell.length_b   1.000
_cell.length_c   1.000
_cell.angle_alpha   90.00
_cell.angle_beta   90.00
_cell.angle_gamma   90.00
#
_symmetry.space_group_name_H-M   'P 1'
#
loop_
_entity.id
_entity.type
_entity.pdbx_description
1 polymer ?
#
loop_
_entity_poly.entity_id
_entity_poly.type
_entity_poly.pdbx_seq_one_letter_code
_entity_poly.pdbx_strand_id
1 'polypeptide(L)'
;MQSRWLVVVVVASLALNVAVVGTYLFERSRLRPPGPPLPGMRPALVRELRELRREFEPRMDTLRERARLAREGLMELALQAKPDMARADSLLAEISRSETAMNRLAFEHARRVGNRLPEGGRAAFLRRLRERQLRPCGMMIRRGLRRPPPPDDDFDEKINP
;
A
#
# COMPACT_ATOMS: atom_id res chain seq x y z
N MET A 1 -20.73 -10.20 46.56
CA MET A 1 -21.24 -10.21 45.17
C MET A 1 -20.96 -8.90 44.41
N GLN A 2 -21.05 -7.72 45.04
CA GLN A 2 -20.84 -6.42 44.38
C GLN A 2 -19.45 -6.23 43.75
N SER A 3 -18.37 -6.72 44.39
CA SER A 3 -16.99 -6.55 43.89
C SER A 3 -16.73 -7.25 42.56
N ARG A 4 -17.45 -8.35 42.26
CA ARG A 4 -17.32 -9.07 40.97
C ARG A 4 -17.91 -8.26 39.81
N TRP A 5 -19.04 -7.61 40.04
CA TRP A 5 -19.68 -6.76 39.04
C TRP A 5 -18.86 -5.50 38.75
N LEU A 6 -18.21 -4.93 39.78
CA LEU A 6 -17.35 -3.77 39.62
C LEU A 6 -16.13 -4.09 38.74
N VAL A 7 -15.51 -5.27 38.92
CA VAL A 7 -14.43 -5.75 38.05
C VAL A 7 -14.90 -5.93 36.60
N VAL A 8 -16.08 -6.55 36.39
CA VAL A 8 -16.64 -6.74 35.05
C VAL A 8 -16.88 -5.40 34.35
N VAL A 9 -17.46 -4.41 35.04
CA VAL A 9 -17.69 -3.07 34.48
C VAL A 9 -16.39 -2.37 34.11
N VAL A 10 -15.36 -2.47 34.96
CA VAL A 10 -14.05 -1.86 34.67
C VAL A 10 -13.38 -2.52 33.47
N VAL A 11 -13.40 -3.85 33.38
CA VAL A 11 -12.83 -4.59 32.24
C VAL A 11 -13.58 -4.28 30.94
N ALA A 12 -14.91 -4.25 30.98
CA ALA A 12 -15.72 -3.91 29.82
C ALA A 12 -15.47 -2.47 29.33
N SER A 13 -15.35 -1.52 30.26
CA SER A 13 -15.02 -0.12 29.95
C SER A 13 -13.61 0.00 29.36
N LEU A 14 -12.63 -0.71 29.91
CA LEU A 14 -11.27 -0.73 29.38
C LEU A 14 -11.24 -1.31 27.96
N ALA A 15 -11.91 -2.44 27.73
CA ALA A 15 -12.00 -3.07 26.41
C ALA A 15 -12.64 -2.14 25.37
N LEU A 16 -13.70 -1.42 25.75
CA LEU A 16 -14.34 -0.43 24.88
C LEU A 16 -13.39 0.73 24.54
N ASN A 17 -12.67 1.26 25.53
CA ASN A 17 -11.70 2.33 25.31
C ASN A 17 -10.55 1.89 24.38
N VAL A 18 -10.02 0.68 24.60
CA VAL A 18 -8.99 0.09 23.73
C VAL A 18 -9.53 -0.11 22.31
N ALA A 19 -10.77 -0.57 22.15
CA ALA A 19 -11.40 -0.71 20.84
C ALA A 19 -11.57 0.64 20.13
N VAL A 20 -12.05 1.68 20.82
CA VAL A 20 -12.23 3.04 20.27
C VAL A 20 -10.89 3.66 19.88
N VAL A 21 -9.91 3.65 20.78
CA VAL A 21 -8.56 4.20 20.51
C VAL A 21 -7.87 3.40 19.41
N GLY A 22 -7.98 2.07 19.46
CA GLY A 22 -7.46 1.17 18.44
C GLY A 22 -8.04 1.47 17.06
N THR A 23 -9.35 1.65 16.97
CA THR A 23 -10.04 1.96 15.71
C THR A 23 -9.66 3.36 15.22
N TYR A 24 -9.56 4.35 16.10
CA TYR A 24 -9.11 5.70 15.75
C TYR A 24 -7.68 5.72 15.21
N LEU A 25 -6.74 5.04 15.89
CA LEU A 25 -5.35 4.96 15.46
C LEU A 25 -5.21 4.13 14.17
N PHE A 26 -6.00 3.08 14.02
CA PHE A 26 -6.06 2.28 12.79
C PHE A 26 -6.56 3.12 11.60
N GLU A 27 -7.66 3.85 11.75
CA GLU A 27 -8.15 4.78 10.73
C GLU A 27 -7.13 5.90 10.43
N ARG A 28 -6.51 6.46 11.47
CA ARG A 28 -5.49 7.51 11.31
C ARG A 28 -4.23 7.01 10.62
N SER A 29 -3.80 5.78 10.87
CA SER A 29 -2.63 5.17 10.22
C SER A 29 -2.90 4.77 8.77
N ARG A 30 -4.15 4.41 8.43
CA ARG A 30 -4.60 4.22 7.04
C ARG A 30 -4.58 5.50 6.23
N LEU A 31 -4.80 6.65 6.87
CA LEU A 31 -4.59 7.96 6.28
C LEU A 31 -3.08 8.26 6.14
N ARG A 32 -2.39 7.57 5.23
CA ARG A 32 -1.06 8.01 4.77
C ARG A 32 -1.17 9.50 4.41
N PRO A 33 -0.35 10.39 5.02
CA PRO A 33 -0.42 11.80 4.70
C PRO A 33 -0.32 11.95 3.19
N PRO A 34 -1.21 12.73 2.56
CA PRO A 34 -1.16 12.92 1.12
C PRO A 34 0.25 13.39 0.76
N GLY A 35 0.79 12.86 -0.33
CA GLY A 35 2.04 13.39 -0.87
C GLY A 35 1.91 14.91 -1.11
N PRO A 36 3.04 15.62 -1.28
CA PRO A 36 3.00 17.06 -1.50
C PRO A 36 2.02 17.39 -2.63
N PRO A 37 1.19 18.45 -2.47
CA PRO A 37 0.19 18.83 -3.45
C PRO A 37 0.83 19.03 -4.82
N LEU A 38 0.10 18.67 -5.86
CA LEU A 38 0.57 18.89 -7.22
C LEU A 38 0.55 20.38 -7.55
N PRO A 39 1.40 20.86 -8.48
CA PRO A 39 1.36 22.24 -8.94
C PRO A 39 -0.06 22.66 -9.38
N GLY A 40 -0.50 23.84 -8.95
CA GLY A 40 -1.83 24.38 -9.29
C GLY A 40 -3.01 23.75 -8.54
N MET A 41 -2.77 22.87 -7.56
CA MET A 41 -3.83 22.20 -6.83
C MET A 41 -4.41 23.09 -5.72
N ARG A 42 -5.69 23.46 -5.84
CA ARG A 42 -6.43 24.24 -4.83
C ARG A 42 -6.84 23.36 -3.64
N PRO A 43 -7.00 23.91 -2.42
CA PRO A 43 -7.43 23.14 -1.24
C PRO A 43 -8.75 22.36 -1.43
N ALA A 44 -9.70 22.91 -2.18
CA ALA A 44 -10.95 22.22 -2.51
C ALA A 44 -10.72 20.94 -3.33
N LEU A 45 -9.83 21.00 -4.33
CA LEU A 45 -9.45 19.84 -5.14
C LEU A 45 -8.73 18.78 -4.29
N VAL A 46 -7.90 19.18 -3.32
CA VAL A 46 -7.28 18.24 -2.37
C VAL A 46 -8.35 17.46 -1.59
N ARG A 47 -9.43 18.13 -1.16
CA ARG A 47 -10.54 17.47 -0.45
C ARG A 47 -11.27 16.49 -1.36
N GLU A 48 -11.60 16.90 -2.58
CA GLU A 48 -12.28 16.04 -3.56
C GLU A 48 -11.45 14.78 -3.90
N LEU A 49 -10.15 14.94 -4.13
CA LEU A 49 -9.26 13.79 -4.37
C LEU A 49 -9.16 12.86 -3.15
N ARG A 50 -9.26 13.40 -1.93
CA ARG A 50 -9.31 12.60 -0.71
C ARG A 50 -10.59 11.79 -0.62
N GLU A 51 -11.72 12.35 -1.02
CA GLU A 51 -13.01 11.65 -1.07
C GLU A 51 -13.00 10.52 -2.09
N LEU A 52 -12.46 10.77 -3.30
CA LEU A 52 -12.25 9.71 -4.30
C LEU A 52 -11.37 8.58 -3.78
N ARG A 53 -10.34 8.93 -2.99
CA ARG A 53 -9.47 7.93 -2.37
C ARG A 53 -10.25 7.10 -1.33
N ARG A 54 -11.12 7.71 -0.54
CA ARG A 54 -11.97 6.99 0.44
C ARG A 54 -12.94 6.00 -0.22
N GLU A 55 -13.43 6.29 -1.43
CA GLU A 55 -14.25 5.33 -2.20
C GLU A 55 -13.40 4.17 -2.74
N PHE A 56 -12.19 4.48 -3.20
CA PHE A 56 -11.29 3.54 -3.87
C PHE A 56 -10.60 2.56 -2.92
N GLU A 57 -10.09 3.06 -1.79
CA GLU A 57 -9.17 2.33 -0.92
C GLU A 57 -9.80 1.06 -0.29
N PRO A 58 -11.06 1.07 0.20
CA PRO A 58 -11.70 -0.14 0.72
C PRO A 58 -11.82 -1.24 -0.33
N ARG A 59 -12.22 -0.90 -1.57
CA ARG A 59 -12.35 -1.86 -2.67
C ARG A 59 -11.00 -2.47 -3.05
N MET A 60 -9.96 -1.65 -3.08
CA MET A 60 -8.61 -2.10 -3.34
C MET A 60 -8.09 -3.01 -2.22
N ASP A 61 -8.36 -2.68 -0.95
CA ASP A 61 -7.96 -3.49 0.20
C ASP A 61 -8.65 -4.85 0.21
N THR A 62 -9.95 -4.91 -0.13
CA THR A 62 -10.65 -6.19 -0.28
C THR A 62 -9.99 -7.08 -1.33
N LEU A 63 -9.58 -6.52 -2.48
CA LEU A 63 -8.91 -7.28 -3.53
C LEU A 63 -7.50 -7.73 -3.12
N ARG A 64 -6.74 -6.87 -2.43
CA ARG A 64 -5.43 -7.23 -1.87
C ARG A 64 -5.55 -8.37 -0.87
N GLU A 65 -6.55 -8.31 0.00
CA GLU A 65 -6.79 -9.33 1.01
C GLU A 65 -7.16 -10.67 0.38
N ARG A 66 -8.03 -10.68 -0.65
CA ARG A 66 -8.33 -11.89 -1.41
C ARG A 66 -7.09 -12.51 -2.06
N ALA A 67 -6.27 -11.68 -2.71
CA ALA A 67 -5.01 -12.14 -3.31
C ALA A 67 -4.02 -12.65 -2.24
N ARG A 68 -3.95 -12.01 -1.06
CA ARG A 68 -3.12 -12.45 0.07
C ARG A 68 -3.55 -13.83 0.56
N LEU A 69 -4.83 -13.99 0.89
CA LEU A 69 -5.38 -15.27 1.37
C LEU A 69 -5.21 -16.40 0.35
N ALA A 70 -5.38 -16.11 -0.95
CA ALA A 70 -5.16 -17.10 -1.99
C ALA A 70 -3.68 -17.52 -2.10
N ARG A 71 -2.74 -16.58 -1.94
CA ARG A 71 -1.29 -16.89 -1.88
C ARG A 71 -0.93 -17.67 -0.63
N GLU A 72 -1.50 -17.33 0.53
CA GLU A 72 -1.32 -18.10 1.77
C GLU A 72 -1.79 -19.54 1.59
N GLY A 73 -2.97 -19.75 0.99
CA GLY A 73 -3.46 -21.09 0.67
C GLY A 73 -2.54 -21.87 -0.30
N LEU A 74 -1.89 -21.20 -1.25
CA LEU A 74 -0.89 -21.84 -2.11
C LEU A 74 0.36 -22.27 -1.34
N MET A 75 0.82 -21.43 -0.40
CA MET A 75 1.95 -21.78 0.46
C MET A 75 1.62 -22.96 1.37
N GLU A 76 0.41 -23.00 1.92
CA GLU A 76 -0.06 -24.14 2.72
C GLU A 76 -0.13 -25.43 1.90
N LEU A 77 -0.66 -25.38 0.67
CA LEU A 77 -0.65 -26.54 -0.23
C LEU A 77 0.76 -27.03 -0.56
N ALA A 78 1.70 -26.11 -0.79
CA ALA A 78 3.07 -26.45 -1.14
C ALA A 78 3.80 -27.22 -0.02
N LEU A 79 3.34 -27.12 1.22
CA LEU A 79 3.89 -27.86 2.37
C LEU A 79 3.34 -29.28 2.50
N GLN A 80 2.32 -29.66 1.73
CA GLN A 80 1.70 -30.99 1.81
C GLN A 80 2.53 -32.04 1.06
N ALA A 81 2.59 -33.26 1.60
CA ALA A 81 3.32 -34.37 0.96
C ALA A 81 2.74 -34.78 -0.42
N LYS A 82 1.44 -34.55 -0.62
CA LYS A 82 0.73 -34.75 -1.90
C LYS A 82 -0.24 -33.59 -2.11
N PRO A 83 0.19 -32.47 -2.70
CA PRO A 83 -0.65 -31.30 -2.89
C PRO A 83 -1.80 -31.58 -3.86
N ASP A 84 -2.99 -31.07 -3.54
CA ASP A 84 -4.13 -31.06 -4.46
C ASP A 84 -3.92 -30.00 -5.55
N MET A 85 -3.58 -30.47 -6.74
CA MET A 85 -3.32 -29.60 -7.90
C MET A 85 -4.58 -28.87 -8.38
N ALA A 86 -5.77 -29.46 -8.27
CA ALA A 86 -7.01 -28.79 -8.66
C ALA A 86 -7.29 -27.59 -7.73
N ARG A 87 -7.00 -27.75 -6.44
CA ARG A 87 -7.06 -26.63 -5.49
C ARG A 87 -6.01 -25.57 -5.78
N ALA A 88 -4.79 -25.96 -6.15
CA ALA A 88 -3.73 -25.03 -6.52
C ALA A 88 -4.13 -24.18 -7.74
N ASP A 89 -4.68 -24.81 -8.79
CA ASP A 89 -5.18 -24.11 -9.99
C ASP A 89 -6.30 -23.13 -9.65
N SER A 90 -7.23 -23.52 -8.78
CA SER A 90 -8.29 -22.63 -8.31
C SER A 90 -7.75 -21.39 -7.58
N LEU A 91 -6.71 -21.54 -6.76
CA LEU A 91 -6.09 -20.43 -6.02
C LEU A 91 -5.30 -19.51 -6.95
N LEU A 92 -4.55 -20.07 -7.91
CA LEU A 92 -3.85 -19.30 -8.95
C LEU A 92 -4.83 -18.48 -9.79
N ALA A 93 -5.98 -19.07 -10.16
CA ALA A 93 -7.02 -18.37 -10.87
C ALA A 93 -7.62 -17.22 -10.03
N GLU A 94 -7.79 -17.40 -8.72
CA GLU A 94 -8.27 -16.34 -7.82
C GLU A 94 -7.28 -15.18 -7.68
N ILE A 95 -5.97 -15.49 -7.62
CA ILE A 95 -4.90 -14.47 -7.63
C ILE A 95 -4.97 -13.67 -8.93
N SER A 96 -5.00 -14.35 -10.08
CA SER A 96 -5.05 -13.69 -11.40
C SER A 96 -6.29 -12.79 -11.56
N ARG A 97 -7.46 -13.26 -11.14
CA ARG A 97 -8.69 -12.47 -11.12
C ARG A 97 -8.56 -11.23 -10.22
N SER A 98 -8.04 -11.42 -9.01
CA SER A 98 -7.86 -10.33 -8.04
C SER A 98 -6.87 -9.28 -8.56
N GLU A 99 -5.75 -9.69 -9.12
CA GLU A 99 -4.76 -8.78 -9.73
C GLU A 99 -5.31 -8.02 -10.92
N THR A 100 -6.04 -8.69 -11.81
CA THR A 100 -6.72 -8.04 -12.94
C THR A 100 -7.72 -7.00 -12.46
N ALA A 101 -8.52 -7.33 -11.44
CA ALA A 101 -9.48 -6.40 -10.84
C ALA A 101 -8.78 -5.22 -10.15
N MET A 102 -7.66 -5.43 -9.46
CA MET A 102 -6.85 -4.37 -8.87
C MET A 102 -6.32 -3.42 -9.94
N ASN A 103 -5.75 -3.96 -11.03
CA ASN A 103 -5.22 -3.15 -12.13
C ASN A 103 -6.31 -2.31 -12.80
N ARG A 104 -7.48 -2.91 -13.05
CA ARG A 104 -8.64 -2.18 -13.61
C ARG A 104 -9.09 -1.05 -12.68
N LEU A 105 -9.26 -1.34 -11.39
CA LEU A 105 -9.68 -0.35 -10.40
C LEU A 105 -8.65 0.79 -10.29
N ALA A 106 -7.36 0.46 -10.26
CA ALA A 106 -6.28 1.45 -10.21
C ALA A 106 -6.27 2.36 -11.45
N PHE A 107 -6.50 1.79 -12.63
CA PHE A 107 -6.63 2.56 -13.87
C PHE A 107 -7.84 3.50 -13.83
N GLU A 108 -9.02 3.00 -13.42
CA GLU A 108 -10.23 3.82 -13.30
C GLU A 108 -10.04 4.97 -12.31
N HIS A 109 -9.40 4.70 -11.17
CA HIS A 109 -9.06 5.74 -10.19
C HIS A 109 -8.07 6.76 -10.75
N ALA A 110 -6.98 6.31 -11.40
CA ALA A 110 -6.00 7.20 -12.00
C ALA A 110 -6.63 8.11 -13.07
N ARG A 111 -7.54 7.58 -13.89
CA ARG A 111 -8.33 8.35 -14.86
C ARG A 111 -9.23 9.38 -14.17
N ARG A 112 -9.98 8.98 -13.13
CA ARG A 112 -10.86 9.89 -12.35
C ARG A 112 -10.08 11.02 -11.69
N VAL A 113 -8.89 10.75 -11.17
CA VAL A 113 -7.99 11.76 -10.60
C VAL A 113 -7.46 12.67 -11.70
N GLY A 114 -6.93 12.09 -12.79
CA GLY A 114 -6.37 12.84 -13.91
C GLY A 114 -7.33 13.83 -14.55
N ASN A 115 -8.61 13.48 -14.65
CA ASN A 115 -9.66 14.34 -15.22
C ASN A 115 -10.02 15.54 -14.34
N ARG A 116 -9.68 15.52 -13.04
CA ARG A 116 -9.96 16.62 -12.10
C ARG A 116 -8.76 17.54 -11.90
N LEU A 117 -7.58 17.12 -12.35
CA LEU A 117 -6.38 17.92 -12.23
C LEU A 117 -6.36 19.02 -13.30
N PRO A 118 -5.86 20.23 -12.96
CA PRO A 118 -5.50 21.23 -13.97
C PRO A 118 -4.45 20.65 -14.93
N GLU A 119 -4.33 21.21 -16.14
CA GLU A 119 -3.40 20.71 -17.16
C GLU A 119 -1.96 20.59 -16.65
N GLY A 120 -1.45 21.60 -15.92
CA GLY A 120 -0.13 21.56 -15.30
C GLY A 120 0.03 20.47 -14.22
N GLY A 121 -1.05 20.16 -13.49
CA GLY A 121 -1.08 19.10 -12.48
C GLY A 121 -1.20 17.69 -13.09
N ARG A 122 -1.91 17.56 -14.21
CA ARG A 122 -2.15 16.29 -14.90
C ARG A 122 -0.86 15.68 -15.45
N ALA A 123 0.00 16.47 -16.10
CA ALA A 123 1.29 15.99 -16.60
C ALA A 123 2.20 15.51 -15.45
N ALA A 124 2.28 16.29 -14.37
CA ALA A 124 3.04 15.93 -13.17
C ALA A 124 2.51 14.64 -12.50
N PHE A 125 1.19 14.46 -12.47
CA PHE A 125 0.54 13.26 -11.95
C PHE A 125 0.87 12.02 -12.79
N LEU A 126 0.72 12.09 -14.11
CA LEU A 126 1.03 10.97 -15.01
C LEU A 126 2.50 10.58 -14.96
N ARG A 127 3.41 11.57 -14.86
CA ARG A 127 4.84 11.31 -14.67
C ARG A 127 5.10 10.53 -13.37
N ARG A 128 4.53 10.97 -12.25
CA ARG A 128 4.64 10.26 -10.96
C ARG A 128 4.04 8.85 -11.01
N LEU A 129 2.93 8.66 -11.72
CA LEU A 129 2.29 7.35 -11.89
C LEU A 129 3.22 6.40 -12.64
N ARG A 130 3.78 6.85 -13.77
CA ARG A 130 4.74 6.11 -14.59
C ARG A 130 5.99 5.73 -13.79
N GLU A 131 6.57 6.68 -13.06
CA GLU A 131 7.74 6.43 -12.19
C GLU A 131 7.47 5.39 -11.11
N ARG A 132 6.24 5.32 -10.59
CA ARG A 132 5.87 4.34 -9.56
C ARG A 132 5.57 2.95 -10.13
N GLN A 133 4.96 2.87 -11.30
CA GLN A 133 4.60 1.60 -11.94
C GLN A 133 5.78 0.92 -12.64
N LEU A 134 6.69 1.70 -13.21
CA LEU A 134 7.87 1.18 -13.92
C LEU A 134 9.09 1.01 -13.01
N ARG A 135 9.01 1.43 -11.74
CA ARG A 135 10.04 1.06 -10.77
C ARG A 135 9.92 -0.43 -10.49
N PRO A 136 10.98 -1.23 -10.70
CA PRO A 136 10.95 -2.64 -10.37
C PRO A 136 10.55 -2.82 -8.90
N CYS A 137 9.52 -3.66 -8.68
CA CYS A 137 9.11 -4.12 -7.36
C CYS A 137 10.33 -4.73 -6.66
N GLY A 138 10.95 -4.00 -5.74
CA GLY A 138 12.18 -4.43 -5.06
C GLY A 138 13.07 -3.29 -4.58
N MET A 139 13.02 -2.12 -5.22
CA MET A 139 13.80 -0.96 -4.78
C MET A 139 12.94 0.08 -4.04
N MET A 140 12.39 -0.32 -2.89
CA MET A 140 12.40 0.62 -1.75
C MET A 140 13.82 0.64 -1.21
N ILE A 141 14.75 1.26 -1.96
CA ILE A 141 16.02 1.71 -1.40
C ILE A 141 15.62 2.63 -0.25
N ARG A 142 15.81 2.14 0.98
CA ARG A 142 15.87 2.94 2.19
C ARG A 142 16.64 4.21 1.84
N ARG A 143 15.97 5.36 1.84
CA ARG A 143 16.63 6.67 1.99
C ARG A 143 17.46 6.57 3.27
N GLY A 144 18.75 6.26 3.14
CA GLY A 144 19.59 5.86 4.27
C GLY A 144 20.90 5.16 3.87
N LEU A 145 21.02 4.61 2.66
CA LEU A 145 22.35 4.26 2.14
C LEU A 145 23.02 5.55 1.66
N ARG A 146 23.96 6.02 2.48
CA ARG A 146 25.00 7.00 2.13
C ARG A 146 25.42 6.73 0.68
N ARG A 147 25.42 7.77 -0.15
CA ARG A 147 26.25 7.76 -1.36
C ARG A 147 27.64 7.32 -0.91
N PRO A 148 28.26 6.27 -1.47
CA PRO A 148 29.69 6.13 -1.29
C PRO A 148 30.33 7.45 -1.76
N PRO A 149 31.34 7.98 -1.04
CA PRO A 149 32.11 9.09 -1.58
C PRO A 149 32.60 8.71 -2.98
N PRO A 150 32.77 9.68 -3.90
CA PRO A 150 33.43 9.40 -5.17
C PRO A 150 34.76 8.68 -4.88
N PRO A 151 35.16 7.72 -5.72
CA PRO A 151 36.47 7.09 -5.55
C PRO A 151 37.53 8.19 -5.58
N ASP A 152 38.44 8.16 -4.61
CA ASP A 152 39.63 8.99 -4.65
C ASP A 152 40.44 8.55 -5.88
N ASP A 153 40.51 9.40 -6.90
CA ASP A 153 41.33 9.23 -8.10
C ASP A 153 42.83 9.45 -7.76
N ASP A 154 43.36 8.74 -6.75
CA ASP A 154 44.75 8.84 -6.30
C ASP A 154 45.44 7.47 -6.17
N PHE A 155 45.10 6.52 -7.04
CA PHE A 155 45.84 5.27 -7.20
C PHE A 155 46.11 4.97 -8.67
N ASP A 156 46.85 5.85 -9.33
CA ASP A 156 47.62 5.49 -10.54
C ASP A 156 48.79 6.47 -10.72
N GLU A 157 49.72 6.47 -9.76
CA GLU A 157 51.09 6.84 -10.11
C GLU A 157 52.07 5.98 -9.29
N LYS A 158 52.86 5.19 -10.04
CA LYS A 158 53.99 4.35 -9.62
C LYS A 158 53.71 2.86 -9.37
N ILE A 159 53.35 2.13 -10.43
CA ILE A 159 53.94 0.80 -10.67
C ILE A 159 54.18 0.60 -12.18
N ASN A 160 55.42 0.85 -12.61
CA ASN A 160 56.23 0.02 -13.53
C ASN A 160 57.33 0.85 -14.21
N PRO A 161 58.50 0.26 -14.53
CA PRO A 161 59.32 -0.69 -13.79
C PRO A 161 60.70 -0.10 -13.39
#